data_AF-A0A4S8KNC3-F1
#
_entry.id   AF-A0A4S8KNC3-F1
#
_cell.length_a   1.000
_cell.length_b   1.000
_cell.length_c   1.000
_cell.angle_alpha   90.00
_cell.angle_beta   90.00
_cell.angle_gamma   90.00
#
_symmetry.space_group_name_H-M   'P 1'
#
loop_
_entity.id
_entity.type
_entity.pdbx_description
1 polymer ?
#
loop_
_entity_poly.entity_id
_entity_poly.type
_entity_poly.pdbx_seq_one_letter_code
_entity_poly.pdbx_strand_id
1 'polypeptide(L)'
;YKPVHRKYRPVPTYMPDPIAQQFKKIPPPIPLDLPKKPIPWREIPYGTRVTLERMQMMLENIEPGILNEEETNLLCYVVHKREQAFAFQFAEKGFFDRKYYPDYEIPVIEHTPWQRPPIRVPNAILEEVKGEIRTQELAGRFEPTVSSYRSAMFAVAKKKG
;
A
#
# COMPACT_ATOMS: atom_id res chain seq x y z
N TYR A 1 -10.20 6.52 -34.74
CA TYR A 1 -10.99 7.28 -33.73
C TYR A 1 -12.41 6.70 -33.69
N LYS A 2 -13.01 6.44 -32.52
CA LYS A 2 -14.39 5.91 -32.44
C LYS A 2 -15.40 7.01 -32.81
N PRO A 3 -16.35 6.78 -33.74
CA PRO A 3 -17.36 7.76 -34.10
C PRO A 3 -18.26 8.09 -32.91
N VAL A 4 -18.80 9.33 -32.88
CA VAL A 4 -19.49 9.91 -31.71
C VAL A 4 -20.61 9.02 -31.18
N HIS A 5 -21.41 8.41 -32.06
CA HIS A 5 -22.53 7.53 -31.69
C HIS A 5 -22.10 6.21 -31.02
N ARG A 6 -20.81 5.82 -31.11
CA ARG A 6 -20.25 4.60 -30.47
C ARG A 6 -19.47 4.90 -29.18
N LYS A 7 -19.44 6.17 -28.75
CA LYS A 7 -18.81 6.56 -27.49
C LYS A 7 -19.82 6.40 -26.36
N TYR A 8 -19.49 5.55 -25.41
CA TYR A 8 -20.19 5.53 -24.13
C TYR A 8 -19.78 6.77 -23.34
N ARG A 9 -20.76 7.59 -22.95
CA ARG A 9 -20.55 8.73 -22.05
C ARG A 9 -20.96 8.30 -20.65
N PRO A 10 -20.20 8.68 -19.61
CA PRO A 10 -20.65 8.47 -18.24
C PRO A 10 -21.97 9.18 -18.03
N VAL A 11 -22.92 8.50 -17.39
CA VAL A 11 -24.20 9.08 -17.00
C VAL A 11 -24.00 9.73 -15.63
N PRO A 12 -24.25 11.04 -15.47
CA PRO A 12 -24.22 11.66 -14.15
C PRO A 12 -25.37 11.08 -13.33
N THR A 13 -25.04 10.28 -12.31
CA THR A 13 -25.99 9.67 -11.38
C THR A 13 -25.56 9.91 -9.94
N TYR A 14 -26.47 9.68 -9.00
CA TYR A 14 -26.23 9.82 -7.56
C TYR A 14 -25.67 8.50 -6.97
N MET A 15 -24.83 8.62 -5.93
CA MET A 15 -24.36 7.48 -5.12
C MET A 15 -25.54 6.90 -4.33
N PRO A 16 -26.03 5.68 -4.61
CA PRO A 16 -27.26 5.15 -4.03
C PRO A 16 -27.29 5.13 -2.49
N ASP A 17 -26.15 4.82 -1.86
CA ASP A 17 -25.98 4.88 -0.40
C ASP A 17 -24.75 5.72 -0.04
N PRO A 18 -24.91 7.04 0.10
CA PRO A 18 -23.79 7.91 0.46
C PRO A 18 -23.42 7.75 1.94
N ILE A 19 -24.30 7.20 2.78
CA ILE A 19 -24.05 7.05 4.22
C ILE A 19 -23.09 5.88 4.46
N ALA A 20 -23.27 4.76 3.75
CA ALA A 20 -22.35 3.63 3.78
C ALA A 20 -20.92 4.01 3.38
N GLN A 21 -20.76 5.06 2.57
CA GLN A 21 -19.47 5.56 2.08
C GLN A 21 -18.83 6.66 2.95
N GLN A 22 -19.45 7.01 4.08
CA GLN A 22 -18.88 8.05 4.95
C GLN A 22 -17.71 7.52 5.78
N PHE A 23 -16.62 8.29 5.78
CA PHE A 23 -15.49 8.01 6.65
C PHE A 23 -15.83 8.38 8.09
N LYS A 24 -15.43 7.51 9.03
CA LYS A 24 -15.59 7.78 10.45
C LYS A 24 -14.37 8.50 10.99
N LYS A 25 -14.59 9.34 12.00
CA LYS A 25 -13.51 10.06 12.66
C LYS A 25 -12.55 9.08 13.34
N ILE A 26 -11.27 9.23 13.05
CA ILE A 26 -10.20 8.50 13.74
C ILE A 26 -10.00 9.13 15.12
N PRO A 27 -9.93 8.34 16.21
CA PRO A 27 -9.60 8.87 17.53
C PRO A 27 -8.19 9.47 17.52
N PRO A 28 -7.92 10.50 18.34
CA PRO A 28 -6.57 11.04 18.46
C PRO A 28 -5.60 9.94 18.93
N PRO A 29 -4.37 9.89 18.41
CA PRO A 29 -3.40 8.91 18.83
C PRO A 29 -2.99 9.16 20.28
N ILE A 30 -2.71 8.08 21.02
CA ILE A 30 -2.12 8.17 22.35
C ILE A 30 -0.66 8.66 22.17
N PRO A 31 -0.27 9.79 22.77
CA PRO A 31 1.11 10.28 22.71
C PRO A 31 2.09 9.24 23.24
N LEU A 32 3.31 9.23 22.69
CA LEU A 32 4.38 8.39 23.23
C LEU A 32 5.08 9.15 24.35
N ASP A 33 5.22 8.53 25.52
CA ASP A 33 6.03 9.07 26.60
C ASP A 33 7.52 8.99 26.24
N LEU A 34 8.17 10.14 26.19
CA LEU A 34 9.57 10.24 25.80
C LEU A 34 10.47 10.11 27.05
N PRO A 35 11.48 9.21 27.02
CA PRO A 35 12.42 9.09 28.11
C PRO A 35 13.34 10.31 28.13
N LYS A 36 13.56 10.88 29.33
CA LYS A 36 14.55 11.97 29.51
C LYS A 36 15.99 11.52 29.30
N LYS A 37 16.25 10.23 29.51
CA LYS A 37 17.54 9.58 29.30
C LYS A 37 17.30 8.29 28.50
N PRO A 38 17.35 8.35 27.16
CA PRO A 38 17.15 7.17 26.34
C PRO A 38 18.29 6.16 26.55
N ILE A 39 17.97 4.88 26.48
CA ILE A 39 18.99 3.82 26.46
C ILE A 39 19.81 3.90 25.17
N PRO A 40 21.09 3.46 25.17
CA PRO A 40 21.88 3.40 23.96
C PRO A 40 21.17 2.62 22.85
N TRP A 41 21.10 3.17 21.64
CA TRP A 41 20.29 2.58 20.57
C TRP A 41 20.71 1.15 20.21
N ARG A 42 21.98 0.78 20.44
CA ARG A 42 22.50 -0.58 20.21
C ARG A 42 21.98 -1.61 21.21
N GLU A 43 21.52 -1.17 22.37
CA GLU A 43 21.02 -2.02 23.46
C GLU A 43 19.50 -2.13 23.48
N ILE A 44 18.80 -1.43 22.57
CA ILE A 44 17.35 -1.52 22.44
C ILE A 44 16.97 -2.96 22.09
N PRO A 45 16.01 -3.58 22.79
CA PRO A 45 15.48 -4.88 22.42
C PRO A 45 14.59 -4.73 21.18
N TYR A 46 15.22 -4.71 20.01
CA TYR A 46 14.54 -4.51 18.73
C TYR A 46 13.42 -5.51 18.49
N GLY A 47 12.39 -5.03 17.80
CA GLY A 47 11.21 -5.81 17.50
C GLY A 47 11.36 -6.61 16.21
N THR A 48 10.22 -7.08 15.70
CA THR A 48 10.18 -7.89 14.49
C THR A 48 10.28 -7.05 13.22
N ARG A 49 9.83 -5.78 13.26
CA ARG A 49 9.75 -4.95 12.07
C ARG A 49 10.96 -4.04 11.92
N VAL A 50 11.37 -3.38 12.99
CA VAL A 50 12.64 -2.64 13.00
C VAL A 50 13.67 -3.46 13.75
N THR A 51 14.51 -4.16 12.98
CA THR A 51 15.69 -4.87 13.51
C THR A 51 16.88 -3.91 13.66
N LEU A 52 17.95 -4.37 14.31
CA LEU A 52 19.17 -3.58 14.47
C LEU A 52 19.78 -3.19 13.12
N GLU A 53 19.79 -4.10 12.14
CA GLU A 53 20.31 -3.85 10.80
C GLU A 53 19.46 -2.83 10.05
N ARG A 54 18.12 -2.92 10.18
CA ARG A 54 17.19 -1.95 9.59
C ARG A 54 17.35 -0.58 10.22
N MET A 55 17.57 -0.50 11.54
CA MET A 55 17.85 0.76 12.22
C MET A 55 19.17 1.38 11.73
N GLN A 56 20.23 0.59 11.61
CA GLN A 56 21.52 1.05 11.08
C GLN A 56 21.36 1.64 9.68
N MET A 57 20.68 0.94 8.79
CA MET A 57 20.38 1.43 7.45
C MET A 57 19.61 2.76 7.48
N MET A 58 18.66 2.93 8.39
CA MET A 58 17.94 4.21 8.53
C MET A 58 18.86 5.33 9.01
N LEU A 59 19.77 5.06 9.95
CA LEU A 59 20.74 6.03 10.46
C LEU A 59 21.79 6.42 9.42
N GLU A 60 22.21 5.50 8.54
CA GLU A 60 23.15 5.78 7.44
C GLU A 60 22.60 6.79 6.43
N ASN A 61 21.26 6.92 6.33
CA ASN A 61 20.62 7.93 5.49
C ASN A 61 20.59 9.32 6.12
N ILE A 62 21.05 9.47 7.37
CA ILE A 62 21.12 10.75 8.08
C ILE A 62 22.54 11.30 7.91
N GLU A 63 22.64 12.56 7.48
CA GLU A 63 23.94 13.20 7.29
C GLU A 63 24.73 13.28 8.61
N PRO A 64 26.05 12.98 8.59
CA PRO A 64 26.88 13.07 9.78
C PRO A 64 26.84 14.47 10.42
N GLY A 65 26.64 14.53 11.74
CA GLY A 65 26.64 15.78 12.50
C GLY A 65 25.27 16.46 12.65
N ILE A 66 24.20 15.94 12.02
CA ILE A 66 22.83 16.44 12.26
C ILE A 66 22.33 16.06 13.66
N LEU A 67 22.62 14.83 14.10
CA LEU A 67 22.17 14.31 15.39
C LEU A 67 23.37 14.11 16.32
N ASN A 68 23.22 14.55 17.56
CA ASN A 68 24.12 14.14 18.63
C ASN A 68 23.77 12.72 19.13
N GLU A 69 24.58 12.17 20.05
CA GLU A 69 24.39 10.80 20.54
C GLU A 69 23.07 10.63 21.31
N GLU A 70 22.68 11.60 22.15
CA GLU A 70 21.43 11.55 22.92
C GLU A 70 20.20 11.64 22.02
N GLU A 71 20.25 12.50 21.00
CA GLU A 71 19.22 12.66 19.97
C GLU A 71 19.08 11.39 19.14
N THR A 72 20.21 10.76 18.77
CA THR A 72 20.21 9.48 18.05
C THR A 72 19.55 8.39 18.89
N ASN A 73 19.91 8.29 20.18
CA ASN A 73 19.30 7.34 21.09
C ASN A 73 17.79 7.58 21.25
N LEU A 74 17.37 8.85 21.35
CA LEU A 74 15.95 9.20 21.44
C LEU A 74 15.18 8.87 20.15
N LEU A 75 15.76 9.19 18.99
CA LEU A 75 15.16 8.87 17.69
C LEU A 75 14.95 7.36 17.54
N CYS A 76 15.99 6.57 17.80
CA CYS A 76 15.93 5.12 17.74
C CYS A 76 14.89 4.55 18.70
N TYR A 77 14.76 5.11 19.91
CA TYR A 77 13.71 4.75 20.85
C TYR A 77 12.31 4.98 20.27
N VAL A 78 12.06 6.16 19.67
CA VAL A 78 10.76 6.50 19.06
C VAL A 78 10.45 5.57 17.91
N VAL A 79 11.41 5.33 17.03
CA VAL A 79 11.26 4.43 15.88
C VAL A 79 10.96 3.01 16.33
N HIS A 80 11.67 2.49 17.35
CA HIS A 80 11.40 1.18 17.93
C HIS A 80 9.98 1.11 18.53
N LYS A 81 9.58 2.10 19.33
CA LYS A 81 8.23 2.14 19.95
C LYS A 81 7.10 2.28 18.92
N ARG A 82 7.41 2.79 17.73
CA ARG A 82 6.48 2.94 16.61
C ARG A 82 6.87 2.06 15.43
N GLU A 83 7.50 0.90 15.66
CA GLU A 83 8.07 0.09 14.58
C GLU A 83 7.04 -0.28 13.50
N GLN A 84 5.77 -0.45 13.88
CA GLN A 84 4.66 -0.79 12.98
C GLN A 84 4.28 0.32 11.99
N ALA A 85 4.81 1.53 12.15
CA ALA A 85 4.64 2.63 11.19
C ALA A 85 5.52 2.47 9.95
N PHE A 86 6.58 1.66 10.03
CA PHE A 86 7.51 1.45 8.93
C PHE A 86 7.15 0.20 8.14
N ALA A 87 7.57 0.12 6.89
CA ALA A 87 7.45 -1.07 6.06
C ALA A 87 8.71 -1.19 5.21
N PHE A 88 9.39 -2.32 5.28
CA PHE A 88 10.60 -2.62 4.53
C PHE A 88 10.35 -3.63 3.41
N GLN A 89 9.29 -4.41 3.53
CA GLN A 89 8.79 -5.31 2.51
C GLN A 89 7.31 -5.05 2.23
N PHE A 90 6.85 -5.47 1.06
CA PHE A 90 5.49 -5.21 0.62
C PHE A 90 4.42 -5.84 1.54
N ALA A 91 4.73 -6.99 2.16
CA ALA A 91 3.85 -7.65 3.12
C ALA A 91 3.63 -6.85 4.42
N GLU A 92 4.52 -5.92 4.76
CA GLU A 92 4.42 -5.07 5.96
C GLU A 92 3.62 -3.79 5.73
N LYS A 93 3.12 -3.57 4.51
CA LYS A 93 2.35 -2.37 4.16
C LYS A 93 1.13 -2.21 5.10
N GLY A 94 0.83 -0.97 5.44
CA GLY A 94 -0.42 -0.64 6.12
C GLY A 94 -1.63 -0.82 5.21
N PHE A 95 -2.77 -1.14 5.83
CA PHE A 95 -4.09 -1.05 5.22
C PHE A 95 -4.94 -0.05 6.00
N PHE A 96 -5.91 0.56 5.32
CA PHE A 96 -6.91 1.35 6.02
C PHE A 96 -7.78 0.42 6.87
N ASP A 97 -7.98 0.80 8.12
CA ASP A 97 -8.87 0.06 9.02
C ASP A 97 -10.33 0.28 8.57
N ARG A 98 -11.00 -0.82 8.22
CA ARG A 98 -12.40 -0.85 7.78
C ARG A 98 -13.37 -0.22 8.76
N LYS A 99 -13.00 -0.13 10.05
CA LYS A 99 -13.78 0.59 11.05
C LYS A 99 -13.96 2.06 10.70
N TYR A 100 -12.92 2.71 10.17
CA TYR A 100 -12.90 4.14 9.85
C TYR A 100 -13.11 4.41 8.37
N TYR A 101 -12.65 3.49 7.51
CA TYR A 101 -12.73 3.57 6.06
C TYR A 101 -13.48 2.34 5.54
N PRO A 102 -14.82 2.39 5.44
CA PRO A 102 -15.59 1.27 4.89
C PRO A 102 -15.15 0.94 3.47
N ASP A 103 -15.39 -0.30 3.04
CA ASP A 103 -15.08 -0.73 1.67
C ASP A 103 -15.90 0.13 0.68
N TYR A 104 -15.24 0.58 -0.39
CA TYR A 104 -15.87 1.46 -1.36
C TYR A 104 -16.82 0.69 -2.28
N GLU A 105 -18.07 1.11 -2.35
CA GLU A 105 -19.07 0.57 -3.25
C GLU A 105 -19.10 1.40 -4.53
N ILE A 106 -18.86 0.74 -5.66
CA ILE A 106 -18.90 1.39 -6.97
C ILE A 106 -20.37 1.50 -7.39
N PRO A 107 -20.94 2.71 -7.52
CA PRO A 107 -22.32 2.85 -7.95
C PRO A 107 -22.42 2.43 -9.42
N VAL A 108 -23.37 1.53 -9.70
CA VAL A 108 -23.65 1.03 -11.05
C VAL A 108 -25.06 1.38 -11.46
N ILE A 109 -25.26 1.63 -12.75
CA ILE A 109 -26.57 1.66 -13.38
C ILE A 109 -26.89 0.28 -13.98
N GLU A 110 -28.11 0.05 -14.43
CA GLU A 110 -28.44 -1.16 -15.18
C GLU A 110 -27.56 -1.27 -16.43
N HIS A 111 -26.77 -2.35 -16.51
CA HIS A 111 -25.89 -2.61 -17.64
C HIS A 111 -25.51 -4.09 -17.73
N THR A 112 -25.08 -4.51 -18.92
CA THR A 112 -24.42 -5.80 -19.10
C THR A 112 -22.96 -5.69 -18.67
N PRO A 113 -22.45 -6.61 -17.81
CA PRO A 113 -21.05 -6.64 -17.43
C PRO A 113 -20.13 -6.69 -18.66
N TRP A 114 -19.08 -5.88 -18.68
CA TRP A 114 -18.19 -5.85 -19.84
C TRP A 114 -17.25 -7.05 -19.85
N GLN A 115 -17.12 -7.68 -21.02
CA GLN A 115 -16.12 -8.71 -21.27
C GLN A 115 -15.25 -8.32 -22.45
N ARG A 116 -13.96 -8.17 -22.19
CA ARG A 116 -12.93 -7.94 -23.19
C ARG A 116 -12.03 -9.18 -23.27
N PRO A 117 -11.75 -9.71 -24.48
CA PRO A 117 -10.81 -10.81 -24.63
C PRO A 117 -9.41 -10.37 -24.17
N PRO A 118 -8.61 -11.25 -23.55
CA PRO A 118 -7.27 -10.91 -23.10
C PRO A 118 -6.36 -10.64 -24.30
N ILE A 119 -5.47 -9.67 -24.15
CA ILE A 119 -4.38 -9.45 -25.10
C ILE A 119 -3.34 -10.56 -24.86
N ARG A 120 -2.85 -11.18 -25.94
CA ARG A 120 -1.82 -12.23 -25.83
C ARG A 120 -0.53 -11.60 -25.32
N VAL A 121 -0.01 -12.14 -24.21
CA VAL A 121 1.30 -11.77 -23.68
C VAL A 121 2.37 -12.35 -24.61
N PRO A 122 3.35 -11.55 -25.08
CA PRO A 122 4.46 -12.06 -25.88
C PRO A 122 5.24 -13.15 -25.14
N ASN A 123 5.60 -14.23 -25.84
CA ASN A 123 6.30 -15.37 -25.24
C ASN A 123 7.61 -14.96 -24.55
N ALA A 124 8.32 -13.96 -25.08
CA ALA A 124 9.57 -13.46 -24.53
C ALA A 124 9.46 -12.94 -23.08
N ILE A 125 8.27 -12.47 -22.65
CA ILE A 125 8.05 -11.92 -21.30
C ILE A 125 7.03 -12.73 -20.48
N LEU A 126 6.60 -13.90 -20.97
CA LEU A 126 5.49 -14.65 -20.38
C LEU A 126 5.79 -15.09 -18.94
N GLU A 127 6.98 -15.64 -18.70
CA GLU A 127 7.36 -16.12 -17.37
C GLU A 127 7.60 -14.99 -16.38
N GLU A 128 8.14 -13.85 -16.84
CA GLU A 128 8.27 -12.64 -16.01
C GLU A 128 6.90 -12.13 -15.56
N VAL A 129 5.93 -12.05 -16.48
CA VAL A 129 4.56 -11.62 -16.18
C VAL A 129 3.87 -12.59 -15.22
N LYS A 130 4.03 -13.90 -15.38
CA LYS A 130 3.50 -14.90 -14.44
C LYS A 130 4.12 -14.75 -13.05
N GLY A 131 5.44 -14.55 -12.99
CA GLY A 131 6.17 -14.30 -11.75
C GLY A 131 5.63 -13.08 -11.02
N GLU A 132 5.43 -11.97 -11.74
CA GLU A 132 4.87 -10.75 -11.18
C GLU A 132 3.44 -10.95 -10.64
N ILE A 133 2.56 -11.64 -11.39
CA ILE A 133 1.20 -11.93 -10.92
C ILE A 133 1.22 -12.72 -9.61
N ARG A 134 2.06 -13.76 -9.50
CA ARG A 134 2.20 -14.56 -8.28
C ARG A 134 2.74 -13.73 -7.12
N THR A 135 3.73 -12.88 -7.36
CA THR A 135 4.27 -11.95 -6.36
C THR A 135 3.18 -11.00 -5.85
N GLN A 136 2.37 -10.45 -6.76
CA GLN A 136 1.27 -9.55 -6.42
C GLN A 136 0.11 -10.27 -5.71
N GLU A 137 -0.12 -11.55 -6.00
CA GLU A 137 -1.08 -12.41 -5.28
C GLU A 137 -0.61 -12.69 -3.84
N LEU A 138 0.66 -13.10 -3.65
CA LEU A 138 1.26 -13.28 -2.31
C LEU A 138 1.26 -11.98 -1.48
N ALA A 139 1.41 -10.85 -2.16
CA ALA A 139 1.31 -9.50 -1.62
C ALA A 139 -0.12 -9.06 -1.26
N GLY A 140 -1.14 -9.87 -1.57
CA GLY A 140 -2.55 -9.57 -1.37
C GLY A 140 -3.06 -8.40 -2.21
N ARG A 141 -2.43 -8.11 -3.37
CA ARG A 141 -2.96 -7.14 -4.35
C ARG A 141 -3.90 -7.79 -5.35
N PHE A 142 -3.61 -9.02 -5.74
CA PHE A 142 -4.43 -9.80 -6.66
C PHE A 142 -5.05 -10.98 -5.93
N GLU A 143 -6.24 -11.35 -6.38
CA GLU A 143 -6.96 -12.51 -5.89
C GLU A 143 -7.60 -13.25 -7.08
N PRO A 144 -7.60 -14.59 -7.08
CA PRO A 144 -8.38 -15.37 -8.03
C PRO A 144 -9.87 -15.06 -7.86
N THR A 145 -10.58 -14.81 -8.97
CA THR A 145 -12.00 -14.48 -8.94
C THR A 145 -12.77 -15.07 -10.11
N VAL A 146 -14.05 -15.31 -9.91
CA VAL A 146 -15.01 -15.68 -10.96
C VAL A 146 -15.93 -14.49 -11.18
N SER A 147 -15.49 -13.55 -12.03
CA SER A 147 -16.22 -12.30 -12.30
C SER A 147 -16.85 -12.29 -13.69
N SER A 148 -18.05 -11.73 -13.78
CA SER A 148 -18.69 -11.39 -15.07
C SER A 148 -18.00 -10.23 -15.78
N TYR A 149 -17.19 -9.44 -15.06
CA TYR A 149 -16.39 -8.35 -15.62
C TYR A 149 -14.99 -8.85 -15.98
N ARG A 150 -14.53 -8.54 -17.19
CA ARG A 150 -13.15 -8.79 -17.63
C ARG A 150 -12.63 -7.68 -18.51
N SER A 151 -11.49 -7.12 -18.13
CA SER A 151 -10.73 -6.17 -18.93
C SER A 151 -9.49 -6.83 -19.55
N ALA A 152 -9.04 -6.30 -20.69
CA ALA A 152 -7.77 -6.72 -21.26
C ALA A 152 -6.60 -6.12 -20.47
N MET A 153 -5.55 -6.90 -20.24
CA MET A 153 -4.32 -6.46 -19.57
C MET A 153 -3.16 -6.50 -20.56
N PHE A 154 -2.22 -5.56 -20.42
CA PHE A 154 -0.95 -5.57 -21.15
C PHE A 154 0.19 -5.29 -20.16
N ALA A 155 1.30 -5.98 -20.33
CA ALA A 155 2.47 -5.84 -19.47
C ALA A 155 3.35 -4.70 -19.97
N VAL A 156 3.88 -3.91 -19.04
CA VAL A 156 4.81 -2.81 -19.33
C VAL A 156 6.01 -2.95 -18.41
N ALA A 157 7.20 -3.10 -19.00
CA ALA A 157 8.44 -3.11 -18.25
C ALA A 157 8.67 -1.73 -17.60
N LYS A 158 8.81 -1.71 -16.28
CA LYS A 158 9.23 -0.51 -15.55
C LYS A 158 10.75 -0.40 -15.65
N LYS A 159 11.25 0.83 -15.84
CA LYS A 159 12.69 1.10 -15.66
C LYS A 159 13.04 0.84 -14.20
N LYS A 160 14.21 0.27 -13.95
CA LYS A 160 14.79 0.23 -12.61
C LYS A 160 15.03 1.68 -12.19
N GLY A 161 14.36 2.11 -11.12
CA GLY A 161 14.59 3.38 -10.47
C GLY A 161 15.86 3.35 -9.63
#